data_AF-A0A525HMV9-F1
#
_entry.id   AF-A0A525HMV9-F1
#
_cell.length_a   1.000
_cell.length_b   1.000
_cell.length_c   1.000
_cell.angle_alpha   90.00
_cell.angle_beta   90.00
_cell.angle_gamma   90.00
#
_symmetry.space_group_name_H-M   'P 1'
#
loop_
_entity.id
_entity.type
_entity.pdbx_description
1 polymer ?
#
loop_
_entity_poly.entity_id
_entity_poly.type
_entity_poly.pdbx_seq_one_letter_code
_entity_poly.pdbx_strand_id
1 'polypeptide(L)'
;MPQLIAMTTHNGFVIPPFKCQYQAIVMKQLESASSATVHIGNPLVGCRIRPIPARRRGASTLPMSHVSAMRADTPFSYRCTRCKACCTGKRIQVNPYEIARLARNRGVSTGELRARFTENGALRQDDADTCVFLGKEGCGVHPDRPLVCRLFPLGRTILADGSVSFGEVDRNWARGHFGTDGVVKDYVEAQGAAPFIAAADAYFAWFVRAHDRVGVASGEGVADDSDDLLDIDTQLAGWAAATGQDAPADIDARMRLHLSILDTKLGEDDD
;
A
#
# COMPACT_ATOMS: atom_id res chain seq x y z
N MET A 1 -30.95 -10.07 16.66
CA MET A 1 -31.14 -10.46 15.25
C MET A 1 -30.23 -9.57 14.40
N PRO A 2 -29.13 -10.10 13.85
CA PRO A 2 -28.21 -9.28 13.08
C PRO A 2 -28.79 -9.02 11.68
N GLN A 3 -28.67 -7.77 11.23
CA GLN A 3 -29.12 -7.33 9.92
C GLN A 3 -28.08 -7.66 8.85
N LEU A 4 -28.54 -8.37 7.82
CA LEU A 4 -27.92 -8.56 6.51
C LEU A 4 -27.57 -7.19 5.90
N ILE A 5 -26.31 -6.98 5.52
CA ILE A 5 -25.92 -5.99 4.51
C ILE A 5 -25.45 -6.77 3.29
N ALA A 6 -26.09 -6.48 2.16
CA ALA A 6 -25.94 -7.16 0.89
C ALA A 6 -24.53 -6.99 0.31
N MET A 7 -23.88 -8.11 0.00
CA MET A 7 -22.72 -8.19 -0.87
C MET A 7 -23.22 -8.07 -2.32
N THR A 8 -23.11 -6.89 -2.93
CA THR A 8 -23.16 -6.77 -4.39
C THR A 8 -21.76 -6.85 -4.96
N THR A 9 -21.55 -7.92 -5.72
CA THR A 9 -20.37 -8.25 -6.49
C THR A 9 -20.24 -7.30 -7.69
N HIS A 10 -19.12 -6.58 -7.78
CA HIS A 10 -18.56 -6.10 -9.04
C HIS A 10 -17.09 -6.51 -9.08
N ASN A 11 -16.80 -7.45 -9.99
CA ASN A 11 -15.49 -7.91 -10.45
C ASN A 11 -14.39 -7.99 -9.39
N GLY A 12 -14.35 -9.16 -8.75
CA GLY A 12 -13.32 -9.60 -7.83
C GLY A 12 -11.91 -9.42 -8.37
N PHE A 13 -11.19 -8.51 -7.73
CA PHE A 13 -9.78 -8.68 -7.44
C PHE A 13 -9.60 -8.11 -6.03
N VAL A 14 -9.38 -8.96 -5.04
CA VAL A 14 -8.86 -8.49 -3.75
C VAL A 14 -7.46 -8.00 -4.05
N ILE A 15 -7.31 -6.68 -4.18
CA ILE A 15 -6.04 -6.01 -4.37
C ILE A 15 -5.33 -6.12 -3.03
N PRO A 16 -4.25 -6.93 -2.89
CA PRO A 16 -3.50 -6.97 -1.64
C PRO A 16 -3.03 -5.55 -1.27
N PRO A 17 -2.88 -5.22 0.03
CA PRO A 17 -2.63 -3.87 0.52
C PRO A 17 -1.40 -3.17 -0.09
N PHE A 18 -0.50 -3.92 -0.72
CA PHE A 18 0.75 -3.45 -1.33
C PHE A 18 0.64 -3.00 -2.80
N LYS A 19 -0.49 -3.19 -3.48
CA LYS A 19 -0.57 -3.06 -4.95
C LYS A 19 -0.35 -1.63 -5.49
N CYS A 20 -0.53 -0.58 -4.70
CA CYS A 20 -0.40 0.80 -5.19
C CYS A 20 1.05 1.34 -5.18
N GLN A 21 1.96 0.74 -4.39
CA GLN A 21 3.36 1.21 -4.30
C GLN A 21 4.37 0.35 -5.10
N TYR A 22 3.97 -0.83 -5.60
CA TYR A 22 4.90 -1.85 -6.13
C TYR A 22 4.56 -2.39 -7.52
N GLN A 23 3.75 -1.66 -8.30
CA GLN A 23 3.31 -2.12 -9.62
C GLN A 23 4.45 -2.11 -10.66
N ALA A 24 5.17 -3.23 -10.76
CA ALA A 24 5.74 -3.77 -11.99
C ALA A 24 6.09 -5.27 -11.88
N ILE A 25 6.58 -5.75 -10.73
CA ILE A 25 7.16 -7.10 -10.60
C ILE A 25 6.07 -8.19 -10.57
N VAL A 26 5.03 -8.03 -9.75
CA VAL A 26 4.02 -9.08 -9.55
C VAL A 26 3.11 -9.27 -10.77
N MET A 27 2.83 -8.21 -11.55
CA MET A 27 1.92 -8.32 -12.70
C MET A 27 2.59 -9.01 -13.91
N LYS A 28 3.90 -8.82 -14.11
CA LYS A 28 4.60 -9.38 -15.29
C LYS A 28 4.87 -10.88 -15.16
N GLN A 29 5.04 -11.40 -13.94
CA GLN A 29 5.18 -12.85 -13.68
C GLN A 29 3.85 -13.61 -13.84
N LEU A 30 2.71 -12.95 -13.60
CA LEU A 30 1.38 -13.56 -13.73
C LEU A 30 0.88 -13.61 -15.18
N GLU A 31 1.27 -12.65 -16.03
CA GLU A 31 0.86 -12.63 -17.45
C GLU A 31 1.55 -13.73 -18.29
N SER A 32 2.73 -14.20 -17.91
CA SER A 32 3.43 -15.28 -18.61
C SER A 32 2.87 -16.68 -18.37
N ALA A 33 1.92 -16.84 -17.43
CA ALA A 33 1.43 -18.16 -16.99
C ALA A 33 0.02 -18.53 -17.51
N SER A 34 -0.71 -17.65 -18.17
CA SER A 34 -2.10 -17.91 -18.61
C SER A 34 -2.31 -17.70 -20.10
N SER A 35 -1.67 -18.55 -20.92
CA SER A 35 -2.04 -18.71 -22.33
C SER A 35 -2.49 -20.15 -22.58
N ALA A 36 -3.72 -20.48 -22.19
CA ALA A 36 -4.44 -21.64 -22.68
C ALA A 36 -5.93 -21.30 -22.81
N THR A 37 -6.38 -21.16 -24.06
CA THR A 37 -7.76 -20.86 -24.46
C THR A 37 -8.67 -22.05 -24.19
N VAL A 38 -9.81 -21.86 -23.53
CA VAL A 38 -10.91 -22.84 -23.50
C VAL A 38 -12.25 -22.14 -23.80
N HIS A 39 -12.92 -22.63 -24.84
CA HIS A 39 -14.25 -22.24 -25.29
C HIS A 39 -15.34 -22.73 -24.33
N ILE A 40 -16.35 -21.89 -24.06
CA ILE A 40 -17.56 -22.29 -23.31
C ILE A 40 -18.77 -22.16 -24.23
N GLY A 41 -19.45 -23.29 -24.45
CA GLY A 41 -20.79 -23.36 -25.03
C GLY A 41 -21.87 -22.98 -24.01
N ASN A 42 -22.91 -22.31 -24.50
CA ASN A 42 -24.13 -21.92 -23.79
C ASN A 42 -25.27 -22.91 -24.15
N PRO A 43 -26.54 -22.80 -23.70
CA PRO A 43 -27.14 -22.15 -22.51
C PRO A 43 -28.09 -23.07 -21.72
N LEU A 44 -28.50 -22.69 -20.49
CA LEU A 44 -29.90 -22.85 -20.04
C LEU A 44 -30.37 -21.71 -19.10
N VAL A 45 -31.25 -20.87 -19.67
CA VAL A 45 -32.54 -20.32 -19.16
C VAL A 45 -32.63 -19.69 -17.75
N GLY A 46 -33.05 -18.41 -17.70
CA GLY A 46 -34.11 -18.02 -16.76
C GLY A 46 -34.04 -16.72 -15.96
N CYS A 47 -33.55 -15.57 -16.47
CA CYS A 47 -33.89 -14.27 -15.86
C CYS A 47 -33.98 -13.15 -16.91
N ARG A 48 -35.15 -12.50 -17.03
CA ARG A 48 -35.39 -11.39 -17.97
C ARG A 48 -34.82 -10.09 -17.41
N ILE A 49 -33.54 -9.84 -17.65
CA ILE A 49 -32.94 -8.51 -17.52
C ILE A 49 -33.13 -7.78 -18.85
N ARG A 50 -33.61 -6.52 -18.81
CA ARG A 50 -33.68 -5.67 -20.02
C ARG A 50 -32.27 -5.56 -20.62
N PRO A 51 -32.10 -5.70 -21.96
CA PRO A 51 -30.79 -5.58 -22.56
C PRO A 51 -30.22 -4.18 -22.29
N ILE A 52 -29.09 -4.15 -21.60
CA ILE A 52 -28.23 -2.96 -21.51
C ILE A 52 -27.77 -2.67 -22.95
N PRO A 53 -27.92 -1.44 -23.47
CA PRO A 53 -27.47 -1.12 -24.81
C PRO A 53 -25.99 -1.49 -24.93
N ALA A 54 -25.65 -2.27 -25.97
CA ALA A 54 -24.32 -2.79 -26.18
C ALA A 54 -23.30 -1.64 -26.07
N ARG A 55 -22.55 -1.65 -24.96
CA ARG A 55 -21.40 -0.76 -24.78
C ARG A 55 -20.50 -1.03 -25.97
N ARG A 56 -20.27 0.01 -26.79
CA ARG A 56 -19.42 -0.08 -27.98
C ARG A 56 -18.13 -0.81 -27.59
N ARG A 57 -17.83 -1.88 -28.33
CA ARG A 57 -16.51 -2.52 -28.33
C ARG A 57 -15.51 -1.48 -28.80
N GLY A 58 -14.96 -0.75 -27.85
CA GLY A 58 -13.69 -0.08 -27.94
C GLY A 58 -12.98 -0.45 -26.67
N ALA A 59 -11.99 -1.35 -26.77
CA ALA A 59 -10.95 -1.41 -25.77
C ALA A 59 -10.38 0.01 -25.71
N SER A 60 -10.70 0.73 -24.64
CA SER A 60 -10.03 1.99 -24.34
C SER A 60 -8.64 1.63 -23.85
N THR A 61 -7.76 1.28 -24.79
CA THR A 61 -6.32 1.42 -24.63
C THR A 61 -6.02 2.91 -24.58
N LEU A 62 -6.48 3.59 -23.54
CA LEU A 62 -5.79 4.81 -23.15
C LEU A 62 -4.44 4.30 -22.66
N PRO A 63 -3.32 4.61 -23.36
CA PRO A 63 -2.02 4.34 -22.77
C PRO A 63 -2.04 5.01 -21.41
N MET A 64 -1.62 4.30 -20.35
CA MET A 64 -1.21 5.00 -19.13
C MET A 64 -0.30 6.12 -19.62
N SER A 65 -0.71 7.37 -19.37
CA SER A 65 0.08 8.55 -19.72
C SER A 65 1.51 8.24 -19.33
N HIS A 66 2.44 8.28 -20.30
CA HIS A 66 3.83 7.90 -20.10
C HIS A 66 4.41 8.76 -18.96
N VAL A 67 4.35 8.26 -17.74
CA VAL A 67 5.10 8.82 -16.63
C VAL A 67 6.55 8.58 -17.02
N SER A 68 7.22 9.64 -17.45
CA SER A 68 8.60 9.55 -17.89
C SER A 68 9.44 9.09 -16.70
N ALA A 69 10.18 7.99 -16.89
CA ALA A 69 11.05 7.46 -15.87
C ALA A 69 12.10 8.52 -15.47
N MET A 70 12.17 8.81 -14.19
CA MET A 70 13.11 9.75 -13.59
C MET A 70 14.17 8.98 -12.82
N ARG A 71 15.43 9.31 -13.08
CA ARG A 71 16.61 8.78 -12.39
C ARG A 71 16.97 9.69 -11.21
N ALA A 72 17.88 9.23 -10.36
CA ALA A 72 18.32 9.95 -9.17
C ALA A 72 18.88 11.37 -9.46
N ASP A 73 19.52 11.54 -10.63
CA ASP A 73 20.14 12.77 -11.13
C ASP A 73 19.21 13.62 -12.01
N THR A 74 17.96 13.21 -12.21
CA THR A 74 16.99 13.99 -13.01
C THR A 74 16.68 15.31 -12.31
N PRO A 75 16.74 16.47 -13.01
CA PRO A 75 16.38 17.77 -12.44
C PRO A 75 14.96 17.78 -11.88
N PHE A 76 14.82 18.07 -10.59
CA PHE A 76 13.54 18.04 -9.91
C PHE A 76 13.60 18.75 -8.55
N SER A 77 12.55 19.50 -8.23
CA SER A 77 12.26 19.94 -6.87
C SER A 77 10.76 20.10 -6.66
N TYR A 78 10.34 19.94 -5.41
CA TYR A 78 8.98 20.24 -4.98
C TYR A 78 8.93 20.78 -3.56
N ARG A 79 8.06 21.76 -3.31
CA ARG A 79 7.76 22.28 -1.97
C ARG A 79 6.26 22.25 -1.72
N CYS A 80 5.85 21.48 -0.71
CA CYS A 80 4.48 21.48 -0.23
C CYS A 80 4.10 22.84 0.38
N THR A 81 3.01 23.44 -0.10
CA THR A 81 2.44 24.70 0.39
C THR A 81 1.27 24.47 1.37
N ARG A 82 1.07 23.23 1.83
CA ARG A 82 -0.11 22.79 2.60
C ARG A 82 -1.44 23.10 1.90
N CYS A 83 -1.44 23.07 0.56
CA CYS A 83 -2.60 23.39 -0.26
C CYS A 83 -3.77 22.40 -0.17
N LYS A 84 -3.60 21.27 0.54
CA LYS A 84 -4.58 20.20 0.79
C LYS A 84 -4.98 19.35 -0.42
N ALA A 85 -4.67 19.78 -1.65
CA ALA A 85 -5.07 19.08 -2.87
C ALA A 85 -4.58 17.62 -2.95
N CYS A 86 -3.32 17.35 -2.63
CA CYS A 86 -2.76 15.99 -2.68
C CYS A 86 -3.24 15.09 -1.53
N CYS A 87 -3.92 15.66 -0.51
CA CYS A 87 -4.42 14.95 0.66
C CYS A 87 -5.90 14.54 0.53
N THR A 88 -6.53 14.82 -0.61
CA THR A 88 -7.94 14.51 -0.92
C THR A 88 -8.03 13.63 -2.16
N GLY A 89 -8.98 12.69 -2.17
CA GLY A 89 -9.20 11.79 -3.32
C GLY A 89 -8.01 10.89 -3.63
N LYS A 90 -7.25 10.49 -2.59
CA LYS A 90 -6.10 9.58 -2.68
C LYS A 90 -6.18 8.55 -1.57
N ARG A 91 -6.26 7.28 -1.95
CA ARG A 91 -6.26 6.16 -1.01
C ARG A 91 -4.82 5.81 -0.64
N ILE A 92 -4.44 6.08 0.60
CA ILE A 92 -3.06 5.93 1.09
C ILE A 92 -2.91 4.60 1.81
N GLN A 93 -2.39 3.59 1.11
CA GLN A 93 -2.00 2.31 1.71
C GLN A 93 -0.82 2.50 2.65
N VAL A 94 -0.85 1.80 3.78
CA VAL A 94 0.20 1.87 4.80
C VAL A 94 0.76 0.49 5.14
N ASN A 95 2.06 0.44 5.38
CA ASN A 95 2.76 -0.75 5.86
C ASN A 95 2.90 -0.73 7.40
N PRO A 96 3.38 -1.82 8.02
CA PRO A 96 3.46 -1.91 9.47
C PRO A 96 4.36 -0.85 10.11
N TYR A 97 5.47 -0.47 9.46
CA TYR A 97 6.36 0.59 9.95
C TYR A 97 5.69 1.95 9.98
N GLU A 98 4.90 2.25 8.94
CA GLU A 98 4.13 3.49 8.86
C GLU A 98 3.03 3.53 9.93
N ILE A 99 2.35 2.40 10.18
CA ILE A 99 1.42 2.25 11.32
C ILE A 99 2.13 2.54 12.65
N ALA A 100 3.28 1.92 12.92
CA ALA A 100 4.03 2.16 14.15
C ALA A 100 4.41 3.64 14.35
N ARG A 101 4.79 4.33 13.27
CA ARG A 101 5.16 5.76 13.33
C ARG A 101 3.94 6.64 13.60
N LEU A 102 2.84 6.38 12.91
CA LEU A 102 1.58 7.10 13.10
C LEU A 102 1.00 6.84 14.51
N ALA A 103 1.10 5.61 15.01
CA ALA A 103 0.67 5.23 16.37
C ALA A 103 1.45 6.01 17.43
N ARG A 104 2.77 6.04 17.32
CA ARG A 104 3.65 6.85 18.17
C ARG A 104 3.30 8.34 18.11
N ASN A 105 3.07 8.88 16.92
CA ASN A 105 2.68 10.28 16.74
C ASN A 105 1.36 10.61 17.47
N ARG A 106 0.44 9.64 17.55
CA ARG A 106 -0.87 9.78 18.19
C ARG A 106 -0.91 9.34 19.65
N GLY A 107 0.16 8.74 20.17
CA GLY A 107 0.23 8.24 21.54
C GLY A 107 -0.71 7.06 21.80
N VAL A 108 -0.91 6.20 20.80
CA VAL A 108 -1.79 5.02 20.84
C VAL A 108 -1.01 3.78 20.40
N SER A 109 -1.55 2.58 20.64
CA SER A 109 -0.93 1.34 20.10
C SER A 109 -1.14 1.19 18.58
N THR A 110 -0.39 0.29 17.94
CA THR A 110 -0.57 -0.02 16.52
C THR A 110 -1.96 -0.59 16.22
N GLY A 111 -2.47 -1.49 17.06
CA GLY A 111 -3.83 -2.02 16.94
C GLY A 111 -4.90 -0.93 17.07
N GLU A 112 -4.75 -0.02 18.05
CA GLU A 112 -5.66 1.13 18.19
C GLU A 112 -5.59 2.07 16.99
N LEU A 113 -4.39 2.35 16.48
CA LEU A 113 -4.24 3.19 15.29
C LEU A 113 -4.92 2.54 14.08
N ARG A 114 -4.65 1.25 13.85
CA ARG A 114 -5.24 0.49 12.75
C ARG A 114 -6.76 0.52 12.84
N ALA A 115 -7.32 0.19 14.01
CA ALA A 115 -8.76 0.18 14.23
C ALA A 115 -9.40 1.55 13.99
N ARG A 116 -8.79 2.65 14.47
CA ARG A 116 -9.40 3.98 14.43
C ARG A 116 -9.14 4.76 13.15
N PHE A 117 -8.00 4.57 12.50
CA PHE A 117 -7.52 5.44 11.42
C PHE A 117 -7.28 4.72 10.11
N THR A 118 -7.49 3.40 10.04
CA THR A 118 -7.36 2.64 8.78
C THR A 118 -8.61 1.86 8.42
N GLU A 119 -8.76 1.60 7.13
CA GLU A 119 -9.80 0.76 6.55
C GLU A 119 -9.19 0.01 5.36
N ASN A 120 -9.27 -1.32 5.37
CA ASN A 120 -8.71 -2.21 4.34
C ASN A 120 -7.25 -1.86 3.97
N GLY A 121 -6.39 -1.75 5.00
CA GLY A 121 -4.95 -1.47 4.86
C GLY A 121 -4.58 -0.02 4.48
N ALA A 122 -5.55 0.86 4.27
CA ALA A 122 -5.31 2.25 3.92
C ALA A 122 -5.77 3.21 5.02
N LEU A 123 -5.20 4.42 5.04
CA LEU A 123 -5.73 5.50 5.87
C LEU A 123 -7.19 5.78 5.52
N ARG A 124 -8.03 5.92 6.55
CA ARG A 124 -9.43 6.31 6.42
C ARG A 124 -9.54 7.67 5.75
N GLN A 125 -10.64 7.85 5.03
CA GLN A 125 -11.06 9.13 4.47
C GLN A 125 -12.47 9.46 5.00
N ASP A 126 -12.82 10.74 5.06
CA ASP A 126 -14.19 11.17 5.31
C ASP A 126 -15.06 11.07 4.04
N ASP A 127 -16.34 11.44 4.14
CA ASP A 127 -17.29 11.40 3.03
C ASP A 127 -16.91 12.32 1.85
N ALA A 128 -15.95 13.24 2.05
CA ALA A 128 -15.40 14.11 1.03
C ALA A 128 -14.04 13.61 0.50
N ASP A 129 -13.74 12.32 0.68
CA ASP A 129 -12.48 11.67 0.33
C ASP A 129 -11.24 12.36 0.95
N THR A 130 -11.40 13.04 2.09
CA THR A 130 -10.30 13.72 2.77
C THR A 130 -9.64 12.80 3.77
N CYS A 131 -8.32 12.67 3.71
CA CYS A 131 -7.54 11.85 4.64
C CYS A 131 -7.84 12.20 6.10
N VAL A 132 -8.02 11.19 6.95
CA VAL A 132 -8.37 11.31 8.38
C VAL A 132 -7.42 12.19 9.20
N PHE A 133 -6.18 12.39 8.74
CA PHE A 133 -5.20 13.24 9.42
C PHE A 133 -5.12 14.68 8.86
N LEU A 134 -5.96 15.05 7.88
CA LEU A 134 -5.97 16.38 7.30
C LEU A 134 -6.87 17.32 8.13
N GLY A 135 -6.27 18.31 8.78
CA GLY A 135 -6.97 19.35 9.53
C GLY A 135 -7.03 20.70 8.81
N LYS A 136 -7.60 21.70 9.49
CA LYS A 136 -7.64 23.09 9.01
C LYS A 136 -6.24 23.65 8.73
N GLU A 137 -5.26 23.30 9.55
CA GLU A 137 -3.86 23.74 9.43
C GLU A 137 -3.00 22.87 8.49
N GLY A 138 -3.59 21.84 7.86
CA GLY A 138 -2.89 20.87 7.02
C GLY A 138 -2.73 19.51 7.69
N CYS A 139 -1.76 18.72 7.23
CA CYS A 139 -1.56 17.34 7.69
C CYS A 139 -1.06 17.30 9.15
N GLY A 140 -1.89 16.77 10.05
CA GLY A 140 -1.58 16.67 11.48
C GLY A 140 -0.60 15.55 11.85
N VAL A 141 -0.11 14.78 10.88
CA VAL A 141 0.97 13.78 11.03
C VAL A 141 2.12 14.06 10.07
N HIS A 142 2.29 15.31 9.61
CA HIS A 142 3.22 15.58 8.51
C HIS A 142 4.64 15.02 8.73
N PRO A 143 5.28 15.15 9.91
CA PRO A 143 6.59 14.54 10.16
C PRO A 143 6.62 13.01 10.00
N ASP A 144 5.52 12.33 10.36
CA ASP A 144 5.34 10.87 10.33
C ASP A 144 4.48 10.39 9.14
N ARG A 145 4.33 11.23 8.12
CA ARG A 145 3.54 10.89 6.93
C ARG A 145 4.08 9.62 6.24
N PRO A 146 3.20 8.77 5.69
CA PRO A 146 3.59 7.57 4.94
C PRO A 146 4.51 7.88 3.75
N LEU A 147 5.23 6.87 3.26
CA LEU A 147 6.20 6.96 2.17
C LEU A 147 5.60 7.60 0.92
N VAL A 148 4.40 7.19 0.51
CA VAL A 148 3.74 7.79 -0.67
C VAL A 148 3.47 9.28 -0.49
N CYS A 149 3.06 9.72 0.70
CA CYS A 149 2.86 11.14 1.01
C CYS A 149 4.19 11.90 1.13
N ARG A 150 5.26 11.19 1.50
CA ARG A 150 6.62 11.72 1.64
C ARG A 150 7.28 11.93 0.29
N LEU A 151 7.07 11.00 -0.65
CA LEU A 151 7.64 11.05 -2.00
C LEU A 151 6.84 11.94 -2.94
N PHE A 152 5.55 12.15 -2.70
CA PHE A 152 4.70 13.01 -3.53
C PHE A 152 5.41 14.32 -3.90
N PRO A 153 5.45 14.75 -5.18
CA PRO A 153 4.70 14.23 -6.33
C PRO A 153 5.44 13.11 -7.10
N LEU A 154 6.45 12.49 -6.52
CA LEU A 154 7.11 11.34 -7.13
C LEU A 154 6.41 10.03 -6.74
N GLY A 155 6.06 9.24 -7.74
CA GLY A 155 5.84 7.81 -7.61
C GLY A 155 7.18 7.08 -7.63
N ARG A 156 7.29 6.01 -6.84
CA ARG A 156 8.45 5.11 -6.82
C ARG A 156 8.03 3.77 -7.39
N THR A 157 8.87 3.18 -8.23
CA THR A 157 8.66 1.87 -8.84
C THR A 157 9.93 1.04 -8.70
N ILE A 158 9.81 -0.20 -8.25
CA ILE A 158 10.89 -1.19 -8.32
C ILE A 158 10.70 -1.96 -9.62
N LEU A 159 11.71 -1.92 -10.49
CA LEU A 159 11.74 -2.62 -11.76
C LEU A 159 12.09 -4.10 -11.58
N ALA A 160 11.84 -4.91 -12.61
CA ALA A 160 12.05 -6.36 -12.55
C ALA A 160 13.51 -6.78 -12.30
N ASP A 161 14.47 -5.92 -12.63
CA ASP A 161 15.90 -6.13 -12.36
C ASP A 161 16.32 -5.66 -10.95
N GLY A 162 15.35 -5.25 -10.12
CA GLY A 162 15.58 -4.71 -8.78
C GLY A 162 15.98 -3.24 -8.74
N SER A 163 16.15 -2.59 -9.90
CA SER A 163 16.46 -1.16 -9.93
C SER A 163 15.25 -0.31 -9.58
N VAL A 164 15.48 0.90 -9.06
CA VAL A 164 14.41 1.84 -8.67
C VAL A 164 14.29 2.93 -9.72
N SER A 165 13.06 3.19 -10.16
CA SER A 165 12.70 4.34 -10.99
C SER A 165 11.72 5.23 -10.24
N PHE A 166 11.84 6.54 -10.47
CA PHE A 166 10.81 7.49 -10.06
C PHE A 166 9.98 7.95 -11.25
N GLY A 167 8.86 8.59 -10.97
CA GLY A 167 8.03 9.21 -11.98
C GLY A 167 7.19 10.33 -11.38
N GLU A 168 7.11 11.47 -12.05
CA GLU A 168 6.29 12.58 -11.57
C GLU A 168 4.81 12.31 -11.86
N VAL A 169 3.96 12.43 -10.83
CA VAL A 169 2.50 12.41 -11.02
C VAL A 169 2.02 13.72 -11.65
N ASP A 170 0.76 13.75 -12.07
CA ASP A 170 0.17 14.96 -12.65
C ASP A 170 0.28 16.15 -11.69
N ARG A 171 0.91 17.24 -12.15
CA ARG A 171 1.12 18.48 -11.39
C ARG A 171 -0.19 19.10 -10.92
N ASN A 172 -1.31 18.86 -11.61
CA ASN A 172 -2.63 19.33 -11.22
C ASN A 172 -3.12 18.73 -9.89
N TRP A 173 -2.46 17.68 -9.39
CA TRP A 173 -2.79 17.07 -8.09
C TRP A 173 -2.28 17.89 -6.90
N ALA A 174 -1.48 18.94 -7.13
CA ALA A 174 -1.04 19.84 -6.08
C ALA A 174 -0.90 21.29 -6.55
N ARG A 175 -1.02 22.21 -5.59
CA ARG A 175 -0.71 23.63 -5.76
C ARG A 175 0.57 24.01 -5.01
N GLY A 176 1.53 23.08 -4.96
CA GLY A 176 2.86 23.30 -4.40
C GLY A 176 3.78 23.99 -5.41
N HIS A 177 5.00 24.31 -4.99
CA HIS A 177 6.01 24.87 -5.91
C HIS A 177 6.81 23.73 -6.53
N PHE A 178 6.68 23.57 -7.84
CA PHE A 178 7.48 22.64 -8.64
C PHE A 178 8.67 23.39 -9.24
N GLY A 179 9.81 22.72 -9.35
CA GLY A 179 11.02 23.31 -9.93
C GLY A 179 12.02 22.27 -10.41
N THR A 180 13.19 22.76 -10.78
CA THR A 180 14.33 21.98 -11.29
C THR A 180 15.65 22.49 -10.72
N ASP A 181 15.60 23.20 -9.58
CA ASP A 181 16.73 23.78 -8.84
C ASP A 181 17.49 22.74 -7.99
N GLY A 182 17.07 21.47 -8.04
CA GLY A 182 17.77 20.33 -7.47
C GLY A 182 17.59 19.09 -8.33
N VAL A 183 17.84 17.92 -7.75
CA VAL A 183 17.61 16.62 -8.40
C VAL A 183 16.74 15.70 -7.53
N VAL A 184 16.21 14.65 -8.14
CA VAL A 184 15.37 13.64 -7.47
C VAL A 184 16.00 13.11 -6.18
N LYS A 185 17.29 12.76 -6.20
CA LYS A 185 17.99 12.23 -5.02
C LYS A 185 17.92 13.20 -3.84
N ASP A 186 18.27 14.45 -4.06
CA ASP A 186 18.31 15.49 -3.02
C ASP A 186 16.91 15.75 -2.47
N TYR A 187 15.90 15.74 -3.35
CA TYR A 187 14.51 15.82 -2.93
C TYR A 187 14.14 14.67 -2.00
N VAL A 188 14.36 13.42 -2.41
CA VAL A 188 14.04 12.21 -1.64
C VAL A 188 14.75 12.22 -0.28
N GLU A 189 16.01 12.63 -0.25
CA GLU A 189 16.81 12.79 0.98
C GLU A 189 16.23 13.87 1.89
N ALA A 190 15.93 15.05 1.36
CA ALA A 190 15.32 16.15 2.12
C ALA A 190 13.93 15.81 2.68
N GLN A 191 13.22 14.86 2.06
CA GLN A 191 11.96 14.34 2.59
C GLN A 191 12.15 13.36 3.75
N GLY A 192 13.38 12.96 4.09
CA GLY A 192 13.66 11.97 5.14
C GLY A 192 13.10 10.58 4.80
N ALA A 193 13.12 10.22 3.51
CA ALA A 193 12.45 9.02 3.01
C ALA A 193 13.24 7.73 3.22
N ALA A 194 14.54 7.80 3.48
CA ALA A 194 15.42 6.63 3.60
C ALA A 194 14.88 5.52 4.54
N PRO A 195 14.50 5.79 5.80
CA PRO A 195 13.99 4.74 6.68
C PRO A 195 12.64 4.18 6.22
N PHE A 196 11.80 5.00 5.59
CA PHE A 196 10.52 4.56 5.04
C PHE A 196 10.69 3.68 3.81
N ILE A 197 11.65 4.02 2.93
CA ILE A 197 12.02 3.20 1.76
C ILE A 197 12.57 1.86 2.23
N ALA A 198 13.51 1.85 3.17
CA ALA A 198 14.09 0.62 3.71
C ALA A 198 13.03 -0.30 4.34
N ALA A 199 12.11 0.28 5.12
CA ALA A 199 11.00 -0.47 5.71
C ALA A 199 10.08 -1.05 4.64
N ALA A 200 9.68 -0.22 3.67
CA ALA A 200 8.76 -0.63 2.63
C ALA A 200 9.37 -1.77 1.79
N ASP A 201 10.65 -1.65 1.41
CA ASP A 201 11.37 -2.68 0.65
C ASP A 201 11.49 -3.99 1.44
N ALA A 202 11.78 -3.91 2.74
CA ALA A 202 11.91 -5.08 3.60
C ALA A 202 10.57 -5.85 3.77
N TYR A 203 9.47 -5.14 4.03
CA TYR A 203 8.15 -5.77 4.10
C TYR A 203 7.69 -6.29 2.74
N PHE A 204 8.00 -5.60 1.65
CA PHE A 204 7.69 -6.09 0.31
C PHE A 204 8.48 -7.38 -0.02
N ALA A 205 9.77 -7.42 0.30
CA ALA A 205 10.59 -8.61 0.13
C ALA A 205 10.06 -9.79 0.96
N TRP A 206 9.62 -9.54 2.20
CA TRP A 206 8.95 -10.57 3.01
C TRP A 206 7.63 -11.02 2.36
N PHE A 207 6.78 -10.10 1.93
CA PHE A 207 5.50 -10.41 1.29
C PHE A 207 5.66 -11.27 0.03
N VAL A 208 6.68 -11.00 -0.80
CA VAL A 208 7.01 -11.82 -1.97
C VAL A 208 7.34 -13.26 -1.54
N ARG A 209 8.22 -13.44 -0.54
CA ARG A 209 8.54 -14.78 -0.02
C ARG A 209 7.31 -15.49 0.56
N ALA A 210 6.47 -14.77 1.29
CA ALA A 210 5.27 -15.31 1.89
C ALA A 210 4.26 -15.78 0.84
N HIS A 211 4.04 -14.96 -0.20
CA HIS A 211 3.18 -15.29 -1.32
C HIS A 211 3.68 -16.52 -2.11
N ASP A 212 4.99 -16.62 -2.35
CA ASP A 212 5.57 -17.76 -3.06
C ASP A 212 5.43 -19.08 -2.28
N ARG A 213 5.39 -19.03 -0.95
CA ARG A 213 5.21 -20.21 -0.08
C ARG A 213 3.76 -20.66 0.06
N VAL A 214 2.83 -19.72 0.26
CA VAL A 214 1.40 -20.03 0.45
C VAL A 214 0.73 -20.45 -0.88
N GLY A 215 1.39 -20.22 -2.02
CA GLY A 215 0.82 -20.45 -3.35
C GLY A 215 -0.38 -19.55 -3.62
N VAL A 216 -0.97 -19.66 -4.81
CA VAL A 216 -2.25 -18.96 -5.13
C VAL A 216 -3.40 -19.71 -4.44
N ALA A 217 -3.41 -19.72 -3.11
CA ALA A 217 -4.52 -20.27 -2.35
C ALA A 217 -5.71 -19.29 -2.45
N SER A 218 -6.65 -19.61 -3.34
CA SER A 218 -7.99 -19.04 -3.35
C SER A 218 -8.76 -19.58 -2.14
N GLY A 219 -8.68 -18.90 -0.99
CA GLY A 219 -9.37 -19.35 0.21
C GLY A 219 -9.68 -18.21 1.18
N GLU A 220 -10.95 -18.14 1.58
CA GLU A 220 -11.45 -17.30 2.67
C GLU A 220 -10.94 -17.85 4.01
N GLY A 221 -9.77 -17.38 4.44
CA GLY A 221 -9.28 -17.59 5.80
C GLY A 221 -9.92 -16.57 6.74
N VAL A 222 -10.40 -17.04 7.90
CA VAL A 222 -10.75 -16.15 9.01
C VAL A 222 -9.45 -15.55 9.52
N ALA A 223 -9.27 -14.23 9.41
CA ALA A 223 -8.08 -13.57 9.94
C ALA A 223 -8.06 -13.74 11.47
N ASP A 224 -7.05 -14.43 12.00
CA ASP A 224 -6.71 -14.36 13.42
C ASP A 224 -6.13 -12.96 13.70
N ASP A 225 -6.59 -12.30 14.75
CA ASP A 225 -6.10 -10.98 15.15
C ASP A 225 -4.59 -11.03 15.50
N SER A 226 -4.05 -12.21 15.85
CA SER A 226 -2.61 -12.42 16.10
C SER A 226 -1.74 -12.45 14.82
N ASP A 227 -2.37 -12.54 13.64
CA ASP A 227 -1.74 -12.50 12.32
C ASP A 227 -1.98 -11.18 11.58
N ASP A 228 -2.47 -10.16 12.30
CA ASP A 228 -2.57 -8.82 11.77
C ASP A 228 -1.19 -8.19 11.56
N LEU A 229 -0.70 -8.26 10.32
CA LEU A 229 0.58 -7.70 9.89
C LEU A 229 0.76 -6.23 10.31
N LEU A 230 -0.33 -5.46 10.41
CA LEU A 230 -0.28 -4.05 10.76
C LEU A 230 -0.22 -3.78 12.27
N ASP A 231 -0.53 -4.77 13.12
CA ASP A 231 -0.48 -4.64 14.57
C ASP A 231 0.85 -5.17 15.16
N ILE A 232 1.92 -4.41 14.89
CA ILE A 232 3.28 -4.74 15.36
C ILE A 232 3.33 -4.92 16.88
N ASP A 233 2.62 -4.08 17.65
CA ASP A 233 2.68 -4.09 19.11
C ASP A 233 2.20 -5.43 19.68
N THR A 234 1.11 -5.99 19.13
CA THR A 234 0.59 -7.31 19.53
C THR A 234 1.58 -8.43 19.22
N GLN A 235 2.20 -8.42 18.04
CA GLN A 235 3.18 -9.44 17.66
C GLN A 235 4.46 -9.37 18.50
N LEU A 236 4.96 -8.17 18.78
CA LEU A 236 6.12 -7.97 19.66
C LEU A 236 5.81 -8.36 21.11
N ALA A 237 4.59 -8.11 21.59
CA ALA A 237 4.16 -8.55 22.92
C ALA A 237 4.11 -10.08 23.02
N GLY A 238 3.60 -10.76 21.98
CA GLY A 238 3.61 -12.23 21.89
C GLY A 238 5.03 -12.80 21.92
N TRP A 239 5.93 -12.21 21.12
CA TRP A 239 7.35 -12.59 21.13
C TRP A 239 8.02 -12.35 22.50
N ALA A 240 7.75 -11.23 23.15
CA ALA A 240 8.31 -10.90 24.46
C ALA A 240 7.84 -11.91 25.52
N ALA A 241 6.55 -12.28 25.50
CA ALA A 241 5.99 -13.28 26.39
C ALA A 241 6.60 -14.68 26.16
N ALA A 242 6.86 -15.05 24.91
CA ALA A 242 7.45 -16.35 24.56
C ALA A 242 8.94 -16.45 24.91
N THR A 243 9.69 -15.35 24.78
CA THR A 243 11.16 -15.35 24.96
C THR A 243 11.62 -14.85 26.33
N GLY A 244 10.75 -14.16 27.07
CA GLY A 244 11.11 -13.46 28.30
C GLY A 244 11.98 -12.21 28.06
N GLN A 245 12.06 -11.72 26.82
CA GLN A 245 12.87 -10.56 26.44
C GLN A 245 12.01 -9.32 26.23
N ASP A 246 12.54 -8.14 26.58
CA ASP A 246 11.85 -6.88 26.36
C ASP A 246 11.89 -6.46 24.88
N ALA A 247 10.74 -6.05 24.35
CA ALA A 247 10.66 -5.48 23.01
C ALA A 247 11.39 -4.12 22.96
N PRO A 248 12.13 -3.82 21.87
CA PRO A 248 12.87 -2.58 21.75
C PRO A 248 11.94 -1.36 21.72
N ALA A 249 12.41 -0.23 22.26
CA ALA A 249 11.70 1.05 22.21
C ALA A 249 11.92 1.79 20.88
N ASP A 250 13.10 1.64 20.28
CA ASP A 250 13.42 2.25 18.98
C ASP A 250 12.55 1.65 17.86
N ILE A 251 12.03 2.51 16.98
CA ILE A 251 11.05 2.07 15.98
C ILE A 251 11.67 1.23 14.86
N ASP A 252 12.94 1.51 14.51
CA ASP A 252 13.63 0.75 13.47
C ASP A 252 14.03 -0.63 14.01
N ALA A 253 14.41 -0.70 15.30
CA ALA A 253 14.62 -1.97 15.99
C ALA A 253 13.34 -2.80 16.11
N ARG A 254 12.20 -2.17 16.42
CA ARG A 254 10.88 -2.84 16.43
C ARG A 254 10.52 -3.42 15.07
N MET A 255 10.76 -2.67 14.00
CA MET A 255 10.54 -3.13 12.63
C MET A 255 11.39 -4.37 12.30
N ARG A 256 12.69 -4.35 12.64
CA ARG A 256 13.58 -5.49 12.38
C ARG A 256 13.14 -6.73 13.16
N LEU A 257 12.76 -6.56 14.42
CA LEU A 257 12.24 -7.65 15.25
C LEU A 257 10.92 -8.20 14.70
N HIS A 258 10.01 -7.33 14.27
CA HIS A 258 8.76 -7.75 13.65
C HIS A 258 9.02 -8.59 12.39
N LEU A 259 9.91 -8.15 11.50
CA LEU A 259 10.30 -8.93 10.33
C LEU A 259 10.89 -10.29 10.70
N SER A 260 11.71 -10.38 11.75
CA SER A 260 12.25 -11.69 12.18
C SER A 260 11.16 -12.61 12.74
N ILE A 261 10.18 -12.07 13.48
CA ILE A 261 9.02 -12.85 13.96
C ILE A 261 8.23 -13.41 12.78
N LEU A 262 7.96 -12.57 11.78
CA LEU A 262 7.27 -12.98 10.56
C LEU A 262 8.05 -14.01 9.75
N ASP A 263 9.38 -13.90 9.70
CA ASP A 263 10.24 -14.89 9.02
C ASP A 263 10.24 -16.24 9.74
N THR A 264 10.22 -16.25 11.08
CA THR A 264 10.08 -17.47 11.88
C THR A 264 8.73 -18.14 11.61
N LYS A 265 7.62 -17.41 11.72
CA LYS A 265 6.27 -17.93 11.42
C LYS A 265 6.22 -18.57 10.03
N LEU A 266 6.78 -17.89 9.03
CA LEU A 266 6.79 -18.38 7.65
C LEU A 266 7.65 -19.65 7.44
N GLY A 267 8.48 -20.04 8.41
CA GLY A 267 9.27 -21.27 8.40
C GLY A 267 8.72 -22.38 9.30
N GLU A 268 7.71 -22.10 10.13
CA GLU A 268 7.11 -23.08 11.07
C GLU A 268 5.96 -23.89 10.44
N ASP A 269 5.45 -23.52 9.26
CA ASP A 269 4.37 -24.22 8.53
C ASP A 269 4.80 -25.58 7.89
N ASP A 270 6.01 -26.09 8.19
CA ASP A 270 6.62 -27.29 7.59
C ASP A 270 6.56 -28.58 8.47
N ASP A 271 5.95 -28.53 9.67
CA ASP A 271 5.77 -29.69 10.58
C ASP A 271 4.29 -30.09 10.79
#